data_AF-A0A6J6LNA3-F1
#
_entry.id   AF-A0A6J6LNA3-F1
#
_cell.length_a   1.000
_cell.length_b   1.000
_cell.length_c   1.000
_cell.angle_alpha   90.00
_cell.angle_beta   90.00
_cell.angle_gamma   90.00
#
_symmetry.space_group_name_H-M   'P 1'
#
loop_
_entity.id
_entity.type
_entity.pdbx_description
1 polymer ?
#
loop_
_entity_poly.entity_id
_entity_poly.type
_entity_poly.pdbx_seq_one_letter_code
_entity_poly.pdbx_strand_id
1 'polypeptide(L)'
;MVRKLHPDANGLGTADFSLALAAVSEAWSVLGNPTSRRLYDESLTAKSRYRQAPNPKKQNTVEFADEPEFEIPLVVVRAKIPWRFMLSLVAVGALLILFLQSTASPSIPQGPDSLINSGSCVAFDSTQAVYEVSCDGPNDGVVRQLIGFDKTCSSDTFGYRDRQGMGIACLEP
;
A
#
# COMPACT_ATOMS: atom_id res chain seq x y z
N MET A 1 16.64 7.29 -11.60
CA MET A 1 17.88 7.87 -12.14
C MET A 1 18.25 9.18 -11.46
N VAL A 2 17.35 10.16 -11.36
CA VAL A 2 17.62 11.49 -10.75
C VAL A 2 18.27 11.43 -9.35
N ARG A 3 17.84 10.52 -8.47
CA ARG A 3 18.48 10.33 -7.14
C ARG A 3 19.96 9.94 -7.18
N LYS A 4 20.43 9.31 -8.27
CA LYS A 4 21.85 8.95 -8.48
C LYS A 4 22.66 10.09 -9.12
N LEU A 5 21.97 11.06 -9.73
CA LEU A 5 22.54 12.29 -10.31
C LEU A 5 22.12 13.49 -9.45
N HIS A 6 22.16 13.39 -8.13
CA HIS A 6 21.97 14.53 -7.24
C HIS A 6 23.33 15.23 -7.05
N PRO A 7 23.42 16.59 -6.98
CA PRO A 7 24.72 17.26 -6.79
C PRO A 7 25.39 16.87 -5.46
N ASP A 8 24.61 16.41 -4.48
CA ASP A 8 25.12 15.89 -3.20
C ASP A 8 25.47 14.39 -3.24
N ALA A 9 25.26 13.70 -4.37
CA ALA A 9 25.67 12.31 -4.57
C ALA A 9 27.11 12.29 -5.11
N ASN A 10 28.07 11.99 -4.23
CA ASN A 10 29.51 11.96 -4.53
C ASN A 10 29.81 11.07 -5.76
N GLY A 11 30.29 11.66 -6.88
CA GLY A 11 30.80 10.82 -7.98
C GLY A 11 31.17 11.45 -9.33
N LEU A 12 30.81 12.69 -9.67
CA LEU A 12 31.10 13.27 -10.99
C LEU A 12 31.54 14.74 -10.90
N GLY A 13 32.45 15.16 -11.79
CA GLY A 13 32.80 16.57 -11.95
C GLY A 13 31.60 17.42 -12.34
N THR A 14 31.55 18.67 -11.89
CA THR A 14 30.36 19.55 -11.97
C THR A 14 29.86 19.80 -13.40
N ALA A 15 30.75 19.78 -14.40
CA ALA A 15 30.41 19.97 -15.81
C ALA A 15 29.78 18.73 -16.46
N ASP A 16 30.29 17.53 -16.16
CA ASP A 16 29.72 16.28 -16.70
C ASP A 16 28.37 15.95 -16.07
N PHE A 17 28.19 16.38 -14.80
CA PHE A 17 26.95 16.29 -14.07
C PHE A 17 25.81 17.08 -14.71
N SER A 18 26.06 18.35 -15.06
CA SER A 18 25.02 19.23 -15.60
C SER A 18 24.53 18.77 -16.97
N LEU A 19 25.44 18.25 -17.80
CA LEU A 19 25.11 17.64 -19.09
C LEU A 19 24.28 16.36 -18.94
N ALA A 20 24.67 15.47 -18.01
CA ALA A 20 23.93 14.24 -17.77
C ALA A 20 22.53 14.49 -17.20
N LEU A 21 22.39 15.48 -16.30
CA LEU A 21 21.09 15.86 -15.74
C LEU A 21 20.19 16.51 -16.81
N ALA A 22 20.75 17.35 -17.68
CA ALA A 22 20.04 17.94 -18.81
C ALA A 22 19.53 16.87 -19.80
N ALA A 23 20.36 15.88 -20.13
CA ALA A 23 19.94 14.79 -21.01
C ALA A 23 18.77 13.96 -20.41
N VAL A 24 18.79 13.73 -19.10
CA VAL A 24 17.72 13.00 -18.41
C VAL A 24 16.43 13.81 -18.35
N SER A 25 16.50 15.13 -18.12
CA SER A 25 15.31 15.98 -18.09
C SER A 25 14.66 16.13 -19.47
N GLU A 26 15.46 16.22 -20.53
CA GLU A 26 14.98 16.18 -21.92
C GLU A 26 14.34 14.84 -22.27
N ALA A 27 14.97 13.72 -21.90
CA ALA A 27 14.38 12.40 -22.13
C ALA A 27 13.02 12.26 -21.42
N TRP A 28 12.91 12.77 -20.20
CA TRP A 28 11.66 12.72 -19.45
C TRP A 28 10.58 13.63 -20.04
N SER A 29 10.93 14.82 -20.54
CA SER A 29 9.97 15.74 -21.16
C SER A 29 9.37 15.16 -22.45
N VAL A 30 10.18 14.42 -23.23
CA VAL A 30 9.72 13.74 -24.45
C VAL A 30 8.90 12.49 -24.13
N LEU A 31 9.37 11.64 -23.21
CA LEU A 31 8.72 10.36 -22.91
C LEU A 31 7.50 10.48 -21.99
N GLY A 32 7.42 11.53 -21.17
CA GLY A 32 6.34 11.75 -20.21
C GLY A 32 5.02 12.22 -20.85
N ASN A 33 5.07 12.81 -22.04
CA ASN A 33 3.88 13.21 -22.79
C ASN A 33 3.62 12.22 -23.95
N PRO A 34 2.43 11.60 -24.04
CA PRO A 34 2.14 10.60 -25.08
C PRO A 34 2.21 11.15 -26.50
N THR A 35 1.91 12.44 -26.71
CA THR A 35 1.96 13.07 -28.03
C THR A 35 3.40 13.31 -28.47
N SER A 36 4.23 13.86 -27.57
CA SER A 36 5.66 14.09 -27.83
C SER A 36 6.41 12.80 -28.08
N ARG A 37 6.08 11.73 -27.33
CA ARG A 37 6.65 10.40 -27.53
C ARG A 37 6.34 9.86 -28.92
N ARG A 38 5.09 9.97 -29.38
CA ARG A 38 4.70 9.48 -30.71
C ARG A 38 5.49 10.18 -31.83
N LEU A 39 5.62 11.50 -31.75
CA LEU A 39 6.39 12.28 -32.73
C LEU A 39 7.87 11.91 -32.74
N TYR A 40 8.45 11.64 -31.56
CA TYR A 40 9.84 11.19 -31.46
C TYR A 40 10.04 9.81 -32.12
N ASP A 41 9.15 8.86 -31.85
CA ASP A 41 9.21 7.50 -32.43
C ASP A 41 9.03 7.52 -33.96
N GLU A 42 8.16 8.39 -34.47
CA GLU A 42 8.00 8.62 -35.91
C GLU A 42 9.29 9.17 -36.55
N SER A 43 10.00 10.08 -35.87
CA SER A 43 11.26 10.66 -36.35
C SER A 43 12.39 9.63 -36.47
N LEU A 44 12.45 8.66 -35.55
CA LEU A 44 13.43 7.56 -35.59
C LEU A 44 13.20 6.64 -36.79
N THR A 45 11.93 6.36 -37.07
CA THR A 45 11.53 5.54 -38.23
C THR A 45 11.91 6.23 -39.54
N ALA A 46 11.66 7.54 -39.67
CA ALA A 46 12.02 8.32 -40.85
C ALA A 46 13.55 8.38 -41.07
N LYS A 47 14.33 8.54 -39.99
CA LYS A 47 15.79 8.56 -40.03
C LYS A 47 16.40 7.21 -40.44
N SER A 48 15.80 6.10 -39.99
CA SER A 48 16.20 4.75 -40.40
C SER A 48 16.05 4.54 -41.90
N ARG A 49 14.90 4.95 -42.46
CA ARG A 49 14.65 4.86 -43.92
C ARG A 49 15.61 5.71 -44.74
N TYR A 50 15.99 6.90 -44.26
CA TYR A 50 16.98 7.75 -44.93
C TYR A 50 18.39 7.13 -44.93
N ARG A 51 18.76 6.40 -43.87
CA ARG A 51 20.05 5.68 -43.79
C ARG A 51 20.13 4.45 -44.69
N GLN A 52 18.98 3.89 -45.06
CA GLN A 52 18.83 2.73 -45.94
C GLN A 52 18.70 3.11 -47.42
N ALA A 53 18.90 4.38 -47.79
CA ALA A 53 19.02 4.76 -49.19
C ALA A 53 20.16 3.95 -49.85
N PRO A 54 19.95 3.31 -51.02
CA PRO A 54 20.95 2.41 -51.60
C PRO A 54 22.19 3.22 -52.01
N ASN A 55 23.34 2.92 -51.42
CA ASN A 55 24.63 3.41 -51.90
C ASN A 55 25.06 2.51 -53.09
N PRO A 56 25.18 3.01 -54.33
CA PRO A 56 25.33 2.16 -55.52
C PRO A 56 26.75 1.61 -55.73
N LYS A 57 27.56 1.46 -54.67
CA LYS A 57 28.93 0.92 -54.75
C LYS A 57 29.25 0.00 -53.58
N LYS A 58 28.89 -1.27 -53.72
CA LYS A 58 29.67 -2.42 -53.23
C LYS A 58 29.10 -3.72 -53.81
N GLN A 59 29.61 -4.08 -54.99
CA GLN A 59 29.59 -5.47 -55.45
C GLN A 59 30.72 -6.23 -54.77
N ASN A 60 30.46 -7.51 -54.49
CA ASN A 60 31.36 -8.55 -54.00
C ASN A 60 31.52 -8.62 -52.47
N THR A 61 30.53 -9.21 -51.81
CA THR A 61 30.75 -10.00 -50.59
C THR A 61 29.89 -11.25 -50.72
N VAL A 62 30.51 -12.40 -50.44
CA VAL A 62 29.96 -13.74 -50.59
C VAL A 62 28.58 -13.84 -49.95
N GLU A 63 27.61 -14.24 -50.77
CA GLU A 63 26.22 -14.52 -50.40
C GLU A 63 26.21 -15.79 -49.55
N PHE A 64 26.36 -15.60 -48.23
CA PHE A 64 25.91 -16.61 -47.29
C PHE A 64 24.40 -16.70 -47.49
N ALA A 65 23.93 -17.86 -47.95
CA ALA A 65 22.51 -18.13 -48.04
C ALA A 65 21.91 -17.92 -46.65
N ASP A 66 21.15 -16.84 -46.50
CA ASP A 66 20.32 -16.60 -45.34
C ASP A 66 19.42 -17.84 -45.18
N GLU A 67 19.65 -18.63 -44.12
CA GLU A 67 18.62 -19.53 -43.64
C GLU A 67 17.35 -18.70 -43.47
N PRO A 68 16.17 -19.17 -43.89
CA PRO A 68 14.96 -18.38 -43.75
C PRO A 68 14.69 -18.20 -42.25
N GLU A 69 15.11 -17.05 -41.72
CA GLU A 69 14.80 -16.63 -40.38
C GLU A 69 13.28 -16.58 -40.31
N PHE A 70 12.70 -17.55 -39.61
CA PHE A 70 11.27 -17.71 -39.48
C PHE A 70 10.75 -16.52 -38.67
N GLU A 71 10.47 -15.40 -39.35
CA GLU A 71 9.82 -14.23 -38.78
C GLU A 71 8.41 -14.65 -38.34
N ILE A 72 8.27 -15.03 -37.07
CA ILE A 72 6.97 -15.29 -36.48
C ILE A 72 6.19 -13.97 -36.52
N PRO A 73 5.10 -13.85 -37.30
CA PRO A 73 4.30 -12.64 -37.25
C PRO A 73 3.72 -12.53 -35.84
N LEU A 74 4.18 -11.52 -35.09
CA LEU A 74 3.56 -11.16 -33.81
C LEU A 74 2.16 -10.62 -34.12
N VAL A 75 1.17 -11.53 -34.20
CA VAL A 75 -0.23 -11.15 -34.36
C VAL A 75 -0.69 -10.58 -33.02
N VAL A 76 -0.55 -9.26 -32.88
CA VAL A 76 -1.11 -8.52 -31.74
C VAL A 76 -2.63 -8.45 -31.92
N VAL A 77 -3.32 -9.50 -31.49
CA VAL A 77 -4.79 -9.48 -31.40
C VAL A 77 -5.18 -8.55 -30.25
N ARG A 78 -5.95 -7.50 -30.57
CA ARG A 78 -6.53 -6.62 -29.55
C ARG A 78 -7.50 -7.44 -28.72
N ALA A 79 -7.17 -7.68 -27.45
CA ALA A 79 -8.03 -8.40 -26.53
C ALA A 79 -9.39 -7.68 -26.40
N LYS A 80 -10.45 -8.30 -26.93
CA LYS A 80 -11.83 -7.84 -26.76
C LYS A 80 -12.32 -8.32 -25.39
N ILE A 81 -11.90 -7.64 -24.34
CA ILE A 81 -12.34 -7.93 -22.98
C ILE A 81 -13.83 -7.57 -22.86
N PRO A 82 -14.69 -8.49 -22.41
CA PRO A 82 -16.12 -8.23 -22.25
C PRO A 82 -16.36 -7.32 -21.04
N TRP A 83 -16.20 -6.02 -21.23
CA TRP A 83 -16.20 -5.03 -20.14
C TRP A 83 -17.47 -5.07 -19.26
N ARG A 84 -18.63 -5.40 -19.86
CA ARG A 84 -19.90 -5.57 -19.14
C ARG A 84 -19.85 -6.72 -18.14
N PHE A 85 -19.17 -7.81 -18.49
CA PHE A 85 -18.98 -8.96 -17.59
C PHE A 85 -18.06 -8.60 -16.42
N MET A 86 -16.97 -7.87 -16.70
CA MET A 86 -16.09 -7.35 -15.65
C MET A 86 -16.84 -6.42 -14.67
N LEU A 87 -17.63 -5.47 -15.18
CA LEU A 87 -18.46 -4.62 -14.31
C LEU A 87 -19.46 -5.42 -13.48
N SER A 88 -20.10 -6.43 -14.09
CA SER A 88 -21.05 -7.29 -13.37
C SER A 88 -20.37 -8.04 -12.23
N LEU A 89 -19.17 -8.59 -12.45
CA LEU A 89 -18.40 -9.29 -11.41
C LEU A 89 -18.05 -8.36 -10.24
N VAL A 90 -17.60 -7.14 -10.55
CA VAL A 90 -17.29 -6.14 -9.52
C VAL A 90 -18.54 -5.77 -8.72
N ALA A 91 -19.67 -5.53 -9.38
CA ALA A 91 -20.93 -5.19 -8.71
C ALA A 91 -21.43 -6.35 -7.83
N VAL A 92 -21.39 -7.58 -8.33
CA VAL A 92 -21.77 -8.77 -7.57
C VAL A 92 -20.86 -8.98 -6.37
N GLY A 93 -19.54 -8.83 -6.54
CA GLY A 93 -18.57 -8.93 -5.45
C GLY A 93 -18.80 -7.87 -4.37
N ALA A 94 -19.04 -6.62 -4.76
CA ALA A 94 -19.33 -5.54 -3.82
C ALA A 94 -20.63 -5.79 -3.04
N LEU A 95 -21.70 -6.20 -3.71
CA LEU A 95 -22.97 -6.55 -3.06
C LEU A 95 -22.81 -7.72 -2.09
N LEU A 96 -22.03 -8.74 -2.46
CA LEU A 96 -21.76 -9.89 -1.61
C LEU A 96 -21.01 -9.47 -0.34
N ILE A 97 -19.96 -8.65 -0.46
CA ILE A 97 -19.21 -8.15 0.71
C ILE A 97 -20.13 -7.34 1.63
N LEU A 98 -20.94 -6.43 1.09
CA LEU A 98 -21.88 -5.63 1.87
C LEU A 98 -22.91 -6.51 2.58
N PHE A 99 -23.44 -7.52 1.90
CA PHE A 99 -24.36 -8.47 2.49
C PHE A 99 -23.72 -9.25 3.65
N LEU A 100 -22.52 -9.80 3.44
CA LEU A 100 -21.77 -10.49 4.49
C LEU A 100 -21.54 -9.60 5.72
N GLN A 101 -21.15 -8.33 5.49
CA GLN A 101 -20.95 -7.37 6.57
C GLN A 101 -22.26 -7.04 7.30
N SER A 102 -23.40 -7.00 6.60
CA SER A 102 -24.70 -6.74 7.22
C SER A 102 -25.15 -7.85 8.18
N THR A 103 -24.71 -9.08 7.93
CA THR A 103 -25.00 -10.25 8.77
C THR A 103 -23.94 -10.51 9.83
N ALA A 104 -22.80 -9.82 9.75
CA ALA A 104 -21.72 -9.98 10.73
C ALA A 104 -22.12 -9.27 12.03
N SER A 105 -22.25 -10.03 13.11
CA SER A 105 -22.32 -9.44 14.45
C SER A 105 -21.01 -8.71 14.75
N PRO A 106 -21.04 -7.58 15.51
CA PRO A 106 -19.83 -6.92 15.96
C PRO A 106 -18.92 -7.94 16.67
N SER A 107 -17.61 -7.84 16.44
CA SER A 107 -16.59 -8.68 17.05
C SER A 107 -16.90 -8.89 18.52
N ILE A 108 -17.04 -10.17 18.90
CA ILE A 108 -17.31 -10.65 20.26
C ILE A 108 -16.52 -9.79 21.25
N PRO A 109 -17.14 -9.16 22.26
CA PRO A 109 -16.40 -8.42 23.28
C PRO A 109 -15.32 -9.36 23.80
N GLN A 110 -14.06 -8.91 23.77
CA GLN A 110 -12.96 -9.75 24.22
C GLN A 110 -13.31 -10.25 25.61
N GLY A 111 -13.45 -11.57 25.76
CA GLY A 111 -13.75 -12.17 27.05
C GLY A 111 -12.68 -11.75 28.06
N PRO A 112 -12.97 -11.83 29.38
CA PRO A 112 -12.06 -11.32 30.40
C PRO A 112 -10.67 -11.94 30.22
N ASP A 113 -9.71 -11.12 29.79
CA ASP A 113 -8.31 -11.51 29.62
C ASP A 113 -7.56 -11.46 30.96
N SER A 114 -8.31 -11.17 32.03
CA SER A 114 -7.82 -10.96 33.38
C SER A 114 -6.93 -9.73 33.48
N LEU A 115 -6.97 -8.80 32.53
CA LEU A 115 -6.22 -7.55 32.57
C LEU A 115 -7.20 -6.38 32.63
N ILE A 116 -7.26 -5.71 33.77
CA ILE A 116 -8.15 -4.57 33.94
C ILE A 116 -7.69 -3.41 33.06
N ASN A 117 -8.47 -3.10 32.02
CA ASN A 117 -8.27 -1.97 31.14
C ASN A 117 -9.42 -0.95 31.28
N SER A 118 -9.24 0.23 30.69
CA SER A 118 -10.32 1.21 30.58
C SER A 118 -11.47 0.63 29.74
N GLY A 119 -12.68 0.60 30.30
CA GLY A 119 -13.87 -0.01 29.72
C GLY A 119 -14.14 -1.44 30.17
N SER A 120 -13.22 -2.09 30.90
CA SER A 120 -13.44 -3.42 31.46
C SER A 120 -14.50 -3.38 32.57
N CYS A 121 -15.38 -4.38 32.58
CA CYS A 121 -16.30 -4.60 33.69
C CYS A 121 -15.61 -5.39 34.80
N VAL A 122 -15.93 -5.07 36.05
CA VAL A 122 -15.26 -5.66 37.21
C VAL A 122 -16.26 -6.15 38.25
N ALA A 123 -15.81 -7.09 39.07
CA ALA A 123 -16.51 -7.55 40.27
C ALA A 123 -15.55 -7.57 41.47
N PHE A 124 -16.12 -7.55 42.68
CA PHE A 124 -15.36 -7.59 43.91
C PHE A 124 -15.08 -9.02 44.37
N ASP A 125 -13.84 -9.27 44.80
CA ASP A 125 -13.45 -10.49 45.52
C ASP A 125 -13.73 -10.34 47.03
N SER A 126 -13.66 -11.46 47.75
CA SER A 126 -13.67 -11.58 49.22
C SER A 126 -12.71 -10.63 49.95
N THR A 127 -11.64 -10.17 49.28
CA THR A 127 -10.65 -9.23 49.82
C THR A 127 -10.94 -7.77 49.48
N GLN A 128 -12.10 -7.46 48.89
CA GLN A 128 -12.47 -6.12 48.39
C GLN A 128 -11.54 -5.60 47.28
N ALA A 129 -10.81 -6.49 46.61
CA ALA A 129 -10.08 -6.18 45.39
C ALA A 129 -10.96 -6.44 44.16
N VAL A 130 -10.78 -5.66 43.11
CA VAL A 130 -11.51 -5.81 41.84
C VAL A 130 -10.80 -6.76 40.89
N TYR A 131 -11.57 -7.54 40.13
CA TYR A 131 -11.09 -8.38 39.05
C TYR A 131 -12.01 -8.26 37.83
N GLU A 132 -11.47 -8.51 36.64
CA GLU A 132 -12.22 -8.39 35.40
C GLU A 132 -13.26 -9.51 35.24
N VAL A 133 -14.47 -9.11 34.83
CA VAL A 133 -15.58 -10.01 34.49
C VAL A 133 -16.19 -9.59 33.14
N SER A 134 -16.95 -10.49 32.53
CA SER A 134 -17.69 -10.16 31.31
C SER A 134 -18.75 -9.09 31.59
N CYS A 135 -18.84 -8.09 30.72
CA CYS A 135 -19.87 -7.05 30.77
C CYS A 135 -21.28 -7.55 30.41
N ASP A 136 -21.41 -8.72 29.78
CA ASP A 136 -22.71 -9.31 29.40
C ASP A 136 -23.40 -10.02 30.58
N GLY A 137 -22.75 -10.06 31.75
CA GLY A 137 -23.23 -10.72 32.97
C GLY A 137 -23.30 -9.78 34.18
N PRO A 138 -23.51 -10.33 35.39
CA PRO A 138 -23.49 -9.54 36.61
C PRO A 138 -22.10 -8.96 36.86
N ASN A 139 -22.03 -7.64 36.97
CA ASN A 139 -20.84 -6.86 37.26
C ASN A 139 -21.16 -5.80 38.33
N ASP A 140 -20.12 -5.36 39.05
CA ASP A 140 -20.24 -4.37 40.11
C ASP A 140 -19.89 -2.95 39.64
N GLY A 141 -19.34 -2.82 38.42
CA GLY A 141 -19.05 -1.53 37.80
C GLY A 141 -18.17 -1.62 36.55
N VAL A 142 -17.95 -0.48 35.92
CA VAL A 142 -17.08 -0.32 34.74
C VAL A 142 -15.89 0.56 35.10
N VAL A 143 -14.69 0.14 34.68
CA VAL A 143 -13.45 0.85 34.96
C VAL A 143 -13.27 1.99 33.96
N ARG A 144 -13.19 3.22 34.44
CA ARG A 144 -12.88 4.38 33.60
C ARG A 144 -11.40 4.44 33.22
N GLN A 145 -10.54 4.11 34.18
CA GLN A 145 -9.09 4.10 34.03
C GLN A 145 -8.42 3.30 35.14
N LEU A 146 -7.27 2.71 34.82
CA LEU A 146 -6.35 2.13 35.79
C LEU A 146 -5.19 3.12 36.02
N ILE A 147 -4.94 3.47 37.28
CA ILE A 147 -3.86 4.38 37.68
C ILE A 147 -2.86 3.67 38.60
N GLY A 148 -1.65 4.21 38.70
CA GLY A 148 -0.63 3.72 39.63
C GLY A 148 -1.04 3.90 41.10
N PHE A 149 -0.41 3.12 41.99
CA PHE A 149 -0.67 3.16 43.44
C PHE A 149 -0.32 4.49 44.11
N ASP A 150 0.52 5.30 43.47
CA ASP A 150 0.95 6.62 43.90
C ASP A 150 -0.06 7.73 43.53
N LYS A 151 -1.11 7.38 42.78
CA LYS A 151 -2.12 8.33 42.30
C LYS A 151 -3.48 8.06 42.93
N THR A 152 -4.31 9.10 42.96
CA THR A 152 -5.70 9.02 43.40
C THR A 152 -6.65 9.17 42.22
N CYS A 153 -7.79 8.50 42.30
CA CYS A 153 -8.85 8.63 41.31
C CYS A 153 -9.43 10.05 41.31
N SER A 154 -10.04 10.45 40.20
CA SER A 154 -10.75 11.73 40.10
C SER A 154 -11.89 11.78 41.12
N SER A 155 -12.33 12.98 41.54
CA SER A 155 -13.42 13.18 42.51
C SER A 155 -14.72 12.48 42.13
N ASP A 156 -14.90 12.20 40.84
CA ASP A 156 -16.14 11.64 40.28
C ASP A 156 -16.09 10.11 40.18
N THR A 157 -15.04 9.47 40.70
CA THR A 157 -14.81 8.02 40.57
C THR A 157 -14.30 7.42 41.87
N PHE A 158 -14.67 6.17 42.14
CA PHE A 158 -14.20 5.44 43.32
C PHE A 158 -13.02 4.54 42.97
N GLY A 159 -11.94 4.63 43.76
CA GLY A 159 -10.71 3.86 43.54
C GLY A 159 -10.69 2.56 44.32
N TYR A 160 -10.50 1.45 43.62
CA TYR A 160 -10.36 0.11 44.22
C TYR A 160 -9.08 -0.58 43.75
N ARG A 161 -8.50 -1.42 44.61
CA ARG A 161 -7.25 -2.13 44.29
C ARG A 161 -7.50 -3.26 43.30
N ASP A 162 -6.70 -3.35 42.26
CA ASP A 162 -6.68 -4.52 41.38
C ASP A 162 -6.16 -5.75 42.14
N ARG A 163 -6.87 -6.87 42.02
CA ARG A 163 -6.52 -8.17 42.63
C ARG A 163 -5.10 -8.62 42.29
N GLN A 164 -4.61 -8.32 41.09
CA GLN A 164 -3.25 -8.68 40.66
C GLN A 164 -2.18 -7.71 41.16
N GLY A 165 -2.59 -6.58 41.75
CA GLY A 165 -1.66 -5.58 42.22
C GLY A 165 -1.00 -4.79 41.09
N MET A 166 -1.68 -4.57 39.96
CA MET A 166 -1.17 -3.68 38.90
C MET A 166 -1.44 -2.19 39.17
N GLY A 167 -2.46 -1.88 39.98
CA GLY A 167 -2.78 -0.50 40.31
C GLY A 167 -4.09 -0.31 41.08
N ILE A 168 -4.63 0.90 40.96
CA ILE A 168 -5.95 1.29 41.46
C ILE A 168 -6.87 1.50 40.25
N ALA A 169 -7.95 0.73 40.18
CA ALA A 169 -8.99 0.88 39.18
C ALA A 169 -9.98 1.94 39.65
N CYS A 170 -10.23 2.94 38.81
CA CYS A 170 -11.21 3.98 39.08
C CYS A 170 -12.54 3.59 38.42
N LEU A 171 -13.55 3.28 39.23
CA LEU A 171 -14.88 2.89 38.78
C LEU A 171 -15.78 4.11 38.67
N GLU A 172 -16.66 4.10 37.67
CA GLU A 172 -17.75 5.07 37.55
C GLU A 172 -18.84 4.78 38.60
N PRO A 173 -19.52 5.81 39.13
CA PRO A 173 -20.57 5.68 40.13
C PRO A 173 -21.87 5.07 39.59
#